data_AF-A0A2D2GZM0-F1
#
_entry.id   AF-A0A2D2GZM0-F1
#
_cell.length_a   1.000
_cell.length_b   1.000
_cell.length_c   1.000
_cell.angle_alpha   90.00
_cell.angle_beta   90.00
_cell.angle_gamma   90.00
#
_symmetry.space_group_name_H-M   'P 1'
#
loop_
_entity.id
_entity.type
_entity.pdbx_description
1 polymer ?
#
loop_
_entity_poly.entity_id
_entity_poly.type
_entity_poly.pdbx_seq_one_letter_code
_entity_poly.pdbx_strand_id
1 'polypeptide(L)'
;MCDARDACDAPPLADRLCMEARTSSAPHEDCAAMDRLSCLLVQCDDMGLAGTAFDEAIGLANGSAERTSCSMRSASNAMPVASFLTPPLRAAGFTATAFHDAAAKATFGNQLLAFIAEDFPRRRFTQSFYRVLCQHFGMIAHYDVHGFWAEYFTTTADKLRFLEALVAHPCWGDPAFTFSDLERAVIRRLRDAGLVARFRAALLRETEAAERALLNRLQARYQPQTPPVRVPSLPAVADWASDQPSLL
;
A
#
# COMPACT_ATOMS: atom_id res chain seq x y z
N MET A 1 -10.52 -51.22 61.76
CA MET A 1 -9.27 -50.47 61.82
C MET A 1 -8.23 -51.32 61.10
N CYS A 2 -8.03 -51.07 59.81
CA CYS A 2 -6.91 -51.48 58.95
C CYS A 2 -7.20 -50.91 57.56
N ASP A 3 -6.26 -50.12 57.06
CA ASP A 3 -6.34 -49.26 55.88
C ASP A 3 -6.33 -50.03 54.56
N ALA A 4 -7.12 -49.53 53.60
CA ALA A 4 -7.11 -49.93 52.20
C ALA A 4 -6.70 -48.73 51.34
N ARG A 5 -5.44 -48.72 50.90
CA ARG A 5 -4.93 -47.86 49.83
C ARG A 5 -3.85 -48.63 49.09
N ASP A 6 -4.18 -49.14 47.91
CA ASP A 6 -3.27 -49.34 46.78
C ASP A 6 -4.05 -49.89 45.59
N ALA A 7 -4.45 -49.00 44.68
CA ALA A 7 -4.76 -49.27 43.28
C ALA A 7 -5.08 -47.93 42.59
N CYS A 8 -4.13 -47.38 41.84
CA CYS A 8 -4.44 -46.49 40.72
C CYS A 8 -3.46 -46.77 39.59
N ASP A 9 -4.08 -47.09 38.46
CA ASP A 9 -3.53 -47.66 37.24
C ASP A 9 -2.61 -46.74 36.45
N ALA A 10 -1.78 -47.41 35.64
CA ALA A 10 -0.85 -46.86 34.68
C ALA A 10 -1.52 -46.09 33.52
N PRO A 11 -0.79 -45.16 32.86
CA PRO A 11 -1.28 -44.42 31.71
C PRO A 11 -1.27 -45.26 30.40
N PRO A 12 -2.20 -45.00 29.46
CA PRO A 12 -2.30 -45.76 28.22
C PRO A 12 -1.22 -45.40 27.19
N LEU A 13 -0.61 -46.46 26.65
CA LEU A 13 0.24 -46.50 25.46
C LEU A 13 -0.56 -46.13 24.20
N ALA A 14 -0.39 -44.91 23.70
CA ALA A 14 -0.67 -44.58 22.30
C ALA A 14 -0.05 -43.23 21.92
N ASP A 15 1.29 -43.12 21.97
CA ASP A 15 2.00 -42.03 21.28
C ASP A 15 3.47 -42.41 21.07
N ARG A 16 3.73 -43.24 20.06
CA ARG A 16 5.11 -43.55 19.65
C ARG A 16 5.27 -44.10 18.23
N LEU A 17 4.54 -43.53 17.28
CA LEU A 17 4.79 -43.73 15.85
C LEU A 17 4.77 -42.37 15.15
N CYS A 18 5.97 -41.78 15.03
CA CYS A 18 6.43 -40.87 13.96
C CYS A 18 7.62 -40.02 14.46
N MET A 19 8.69 -40.68 14.85
CA MET A 19 10.03 -40.08 14.80
C MET A 19 10.97 -41.16 14.30
N GLU A 20 11.81 -40.77 13.32
CA GLU A 20 12.87 -41.54 12.66
C GLU A 20 12.54 -42.13 11.28
N ALA A 21 12.68 -41.29 10.25
CA ALA A 21 13.31 -41.70 9.01
C ALA A 21 13.91 -40.52 8.24
N ARG A 22 15.26 -40.54 8.14
CA ARG A 22 16.11 -40.07 7.04
C ARG A 22 16.56 -38.61 7.02
N THR A 23 17.75 -38.44 7.59
CA THR A 23 18.88 -37.73 6.98
C THR A 23 19.19 -38.29 5.58
N SER A 24 19.26 -37.42 4.56
CA SER A 24 20.09 -37.64 3.37
C SER A 24 20.32 -36.31 2.64
N SER A 25 21.58 -36.05 2.35
CA SER A 25 22.17 -34.93 1.63
C SER A 25 21.83 -34.88 0.13
N ALA A 26 21.66 -33.67 -0.43
CA ALA A 26 22.44 -33.10 -1.55
C ALA A 26 21.71 -31.88 -2.19
N PRO A 27 22.45 -30.93 -2.80
CA PRO A 27 21.94 -29.62 -3.22
C PRO A 27 21.44 -29.62 -4.67
N HIS A 28 20.54 -28.70 -5.02
CA HIS A 28 20.32 -28.33 -6.42
C HIS A 28 19.92 -26.86 -6.55
N GLU A 29 20.62 -26.21 -7.47
CA GLU A 29 20.49 -24.84 -7.93
C GLU A 29 19.19 -24.59 -8.72
N ASP A 30 18.87 -23.30 -8.83
CA ASP A 30 18.09 -22.63 -9.88
C ASP A 30 16.62 -22.99 -10.10
N CYS A 31 15.75 -22.05 -9.72
CA CYS A 31 14.54 -21.71 -10.46
C CYS A 31 14.23 -20.22 -10.36
N ALA A 32 14.97 -19.43 -11.15
CA ALA A 32 14.42 -18.23 -11.74
C ALA A 32 13.39 -18.64 -12.80
N ALA A 33 12.13 -18.23 -12.63
CA ALA A 33 11.14 -17.91 -13.66
C ALA A 33 9.73 -18.08 -13.10
N MET A 34 9.02 -16.98 -12.88
CA MET A 34 7.63 -16.81 -13.33
C MET A 34 7.32 -15.31 -13.31
N ASP A 35 7.96 -14.66 -14.28
CA ASP A 35 7.60 -13.37 -14.82
C ASP A 35 6.28 -13.51 -15.59
N ARG A 36 5.17 -13.15 -14.94
CA ARG A 36 3.85 -13.01 -15.58
C ARG A 36 3.04 -11.96 -14.83
N LEU A 37 3.28 -10.68 -15.14
CA LEU A 37 2.25 -9.63 -15.18
C LEU A 37 2.72 -8.40 -15.99
N SER A 38 3.63 -8.59 -16.95
CA SER A 38 3.93 -7.62 -18.01
C SER A 38 3.23 -8.05 -19.30
N CYS A 39 1.93 -7.80 -19.38
CA CYS A 39 1.12 -7.84 -20.60
C CYS A 39 -0.22 -7.15 -20.31
N LEU A 40 -0.21 -5.82 -20.21
CA LEU A 40 -1.37 -4.95 -20.44
C LEU A 40 -0.91 -3.49 -20.40
N LEU A 41 -0.12 -3.13 -21.40
CA LEU A 41 -0.02 -1.76 -21.88
C LEU A 41 -0.02 -1.81 -23.41
N VAL A 42 -0.82 -0.92 -24.00
CA VAL A 42 -0.79 -0.41 -25.39
C VAL A 42 -1.87 -0.96 -26.36
N GLN A 43 -2.51 0.02 -27.04
CA GLN A 43 -3.58 0.01 -28.07
C GLN A 43 -5.02 -0.07 -27.51
N CYS A 44 -5.90 0.93 -27.67
CA CYS A 44 -6.13 1.78 -28.84
C CYS A 44 -6.41 3.25 -28.50
N ASP A 45 -5.63 4.16 -29.09
CA ASP A 45 -6.09 5.48 -29.55
C ASP A 45 -6.51 5.30 -31.01
N ASP A 46 -7.79 5.52 -31.33
CA ASP A 46 -8.24 6.11 -32.60
C ASP A 46 -9.77 6.21 -32.59
N MET A 47 -10.31 7.42 -32.44
CA MET A 47 -11.50 7.90 -33.16
C MET A 47 -11.63 9.40 -32.87
N GLY A 48 -11.17 10.18 -33.84
CA GLY A 48 -11.29 11.62 -33.83
C GLY A 48 -12.74 12.11 -33.92
N LEU A 49 -12.99 13.24 -33.28
CA LEU A 49 -14.02 14.18 -33.67
C LEU A 49 -13.42 15.58 -33.64
N ALA A 50 -13.25 16.14 -34.84
CA ALA A 50 -13.00 17.54 -35.08
C ALA A 50 -14.24 18.37 -34.75
N GLY A 51 -14.05 19.60 -34.27
CA GLY A 51 -15.18 20.54 -34.13
C GLY A 51 -14.93 21.78 -33.27
N THR A 52 -13.99 22.63 -33.72
CA THR A 52 -14.04 24.11 -33.71
C THR A 52 -14.41 24.92 -32.46
N ALA A 53 -13.58 25.95 -32.26
CA ALA A 53 -13.84 27.24 -31.60
C ALA A 53 -13.75 27.30 -30.07
N PHE A 54 -12.66 27.90 -29.56
CA PHE A 54 -12.74 29.30 -29.12
C PHE A 54 -11.32 29.86 -28.97
N ASP A 55 -11.06 30.88 -29.77
CA ASP A 55 -9.88 31.74 -29.72
C ASP A 55 -10.02 32.75 -28.58
N GLU A 56 -8.94 33.46 -28.27
CA GLU A 56 -8.91 34.73 -27.52
C GLU A 56 -8.79 34.66 -25.97
N ALA A 57 -7.57 34.84 -25.47
CA ALA A 57 -7.19 36.03 -24.68
C ALA A 57 -5.78 35.88 -24.07
N ILE A 58 -4.79 36.50 -24.72
CA ILE A 58 -3.54 36.95 -24.08
C ILE A 58 -3.82 38.37 -23.56
N GLY A 59 -3.78 38.54 -22.23
CA GLY A 59 -3.96 39.82 -21.57
C GLY A 59 -3.03 39.97 -20.37
N LEU A 60 -2.00 40.78 -20.57
CA LEU A 60 -1.00 41.24 -19.60
C LEU A 60 -1.60 41.71 -18.26
N ALA A 61 -0.99 41.29 -17.15
CA ALA A 61 -0.93 42.10 -15.93
C ALA A 61 0.30 41.74 -15.10
N ASN A 62 1.32 42.60 -15.19
CA ASN A 62 2.36 42.76 -14.19
C ASN A 62 1.75 43.40 -12.93
N GLY A 63 2.06 42.90 -11.74
CA GLY A 63 1.73 43.62 -10.52
C GLY A 63 1.98 42.84 -9.22
N SER A 64 3.00 43.31 -8.50
CA SER A 64 3.18 43.21 -7.04
C SER A 64 3.53 41.87 -6.40
N ALA A 65 4.80 41.83 -6.01
CA ALA A 65 5.35 41.03 -4.96
C ALA A 65 4.58 41.18 -3.63
N GLU A 66 4.01 40.08 -3.15
CA GLU A 66 3.86 39.83 -1.73
C GLU A 66 4.60 38.55 -1.38
N ARG A 67 5.68 38.73 -0.63
CA ARG A 67 6.44 37.67 0.03
C ARG A 67 5.56 37.07 1.13
N THR A 68 4.74 36.09 0.78
CA THR A 68 4.18 35.18 1.78
C THR A 68 5.22 34.12 2.07
N SER A 69 5.91 34.30 3.19
CA SER A 69 6.75 33.29 3.84
C SER A 69 5.93 32.03 4.12
N CYS A 70 5.96 31.08 3.21
CA CYS A 70 5.38 29.76 3.41
C CYS A 70 6.34 28.97 4.31
N SER A 71 6.09 29.07 5.61
CA SER A 71 6.63 28.17 6.63
C SER A 71 6.54 26.73 6.12
N MET A 72 7.69 26.09 5.89
CA MET A 72 7.78 24.65 5.62
C MET A 72 7.33 23.89 6.87
N ARG A 73 6.01 23.78 7.06
CA ARG A 73 5.45 22.72 7.89
C ARG A 73 5.61 21.44 7.09
N SER A 74 6.53 20.60 7.56
CA SER A 74 6.65 19.20 7.20
C SER A 74 5.25 18.60 7.20
N ALA A 75 4.70 18.35 6.02
CA ALA A 75 3.41 17.71 5.84
C ALA A 75 3.61 16.24 6.18
N SER A 76 3.49 15.90 7.46
CA SER A 76 3.02 14.58 7.82
C SER A 76 1.71 14.39 7.07
N ASN A 77 1.75 13.50 6.09
CA ASN A 77 0.66 13.15 5.18
C ASN A 77 -0.41 12.38 5.98
N ALA A 78 -0.98 13.02 7.00
CA ALA A 78 -2.02 12.48 7.84
C ALA A 78 -3.30 12.51 7.01
N MET A 79 -3.48 11.42 6.25
CA MET A 79 -4.76 11.12 5.64
C MET A 79 -5.87 11.35 6.69
N PRO A 80 -6.95 12.10 6.40
CA PRO A 80 -8.09 12.16 7.29
C PRO A 80 -8.82 10.82 7.13
N VAL A 81 -8.43 9.83 7.93
CA VAL A 81 -8.93 8.44 7.88
C VAL A 81 -10.06 8.21 8.89
N ALA A 82 -10.36 9.18 9.76
CA ALA A 82 -11.23 8.96 10.91
C ALA A 82 -12.73 8.86 10.62
N SER A 83 -13.21 9.21 9.42
CA SER A 83 -14.66 9.26 9.15
C SER A 83 -15.33 7.90 9.28
N PHE A 84 -14.67 6.80 8.91
CA PHE A 84 -15.26 5.45 9.01
C PHE A 84 -15.27 4.85 10.43
N LEU A 85 -14.65 5.54 11.40
CA LEU A 85 -14.71 5.14 12.81
C LEU A 85 -16.06 5.47 13.44
N THR A 86 -16.83 6.40 12.84
CA THR A 86 -18.08 6.91 13.39
C THR A 86 -19.27 6.41 12.56
N PRO A 87 -20.32 5.84 13.18
CA PRO A 87 -20.43 5.48 14.60
C PRO A 87 -19.56 4.26 14.96
N PRO A 88 -19.14 4.07 16.23
CA PRO A 88 -18.44 2.86 16.63
C PRO A 88 -19.33 1.62 16.41
N LEU A 89 -18.71 0.47 16.13
CA LEU A 89 -19.40 -0.81 16.07
C LEU A 89 -19.96 -1.15 17.46
N ARG A 90 -21.23 -1.56 17.52
CA ARG A 90 -21.95 -1.88 18.76
C ARG A 90 -22.28 -3.37 18.82
N ALA A 91 -22.29 -3.92 20.03
CA ALA A 91 -22.59 -5.34 20.26
C ALA A 91 -23.94 -5.77 19.67
N ALA A 92 -24.95 -4.90 19.67
CA ALA A 92 -26.27 -5.19 19.11
C ALA A 92 -26.26 -5.52 17.60
N GLY A 93 -25.18 -5.22 16.88
CA GLY A 93 -25.02 -5.55 15.47
C GLY A 93 -24.39 -6.93 15.20
N PHE A 94 -24.05 -7.69 16.24
CA PHE A 94 -23.33 -8.95 16.10
C PHE A 94 -24.00 -10.11 16.82
N THR A 95 -23.89 -11.30 16.23
CA THR A 95 -24.32 -12.57 16.82
C THR A 95 -23.18 -13.15 17.64
N ALA A 96 -23.44 -13.50 18.89
CA ALA A 96 -22.44 -14.17 19.72
C ALA A 96 -22.14 -15.58 19.18
N THR A 97 -20.89 -16.00 19.29
CA THR A 97 -20.46 -17.38 19.02
C THR A 97 -20.24 -18.13 20.33
N ALA A 98 -19.97 -19.44 20.24
CA ALA A 98 -19.63 -20.25 21.41
C ALA A 98 -18.39 -19.75 22.17
N PHE A 99 -17.47 -19.07 21.49
CA PHE A 99 -16.19 -18.63 22.06
C PHE A 99 -16.14 -17.13 22.32
N HIS A 100 -16.90 -16.33 21.57
CA HIS A 100 -16.81 -14.87 21.58
C HIS A 100 -18.20 -14.24 21.66
N ASP A 101 -18.41 -13.40 22.68
CA ASP A 101 -19.63 -12.63 22.79
C ASP A 101 -19.67 -11.48 21.75
N ALA A 102 -20.85 -10.89 21.59
CA ALA A 102 -21.06 -9.81 20.64
C ALA A 102 -20.26 -8.54 21.00
N ALA A 103 -19.94 -8.34 22.28
CA ALA A 103 -19.16 -7.20 22.76
C ALA A 103 -17.68 -7.34 22.40
N ALA A 104 -17.10 -8.54 22.51
CA ALA A 104 -15.75 -8.85 22.08
C ALA A 104 -15.60 -8.67 20.57
N LYS A 105 -16.59 -9.13 19.77
CA LYS A 105 -16.65 -8.88 18.32
C LYS A 105 -16.59 -7.38 18.00
N ALA A 106 -17.45 -6.59 18.63
CA ALA A 106 -17.48 -5.13 18.45
C ALA A 106 -16.15 -4.47 18.84
N THR A 107 -15.57 -4.90 19.96
CA THR A 107 -14.29 -4.38 20.47
C THR A 107 -13.15 -4.66 19.50
N PHE A 108 -13.02 -5.89 19.01
CA PHE A 108 -12.01 -6.26 18.02
C PHE A 108 -12.20 -5.48 16.71
N GLY A 109 -13.43 -5.36 16.20
CA GLY A 109 -13.71 -4.57 15.00
C GLY A 109 -13.30 -3.10 15.14
N ASN A 110 -13.63 -2.48 16.28
CA ASN A 110 -13.24 -1.10 16.56
C ASN A 110 -11.72 -0.96 16.70
N GLN A 111 -11.04 -1.93 17.32
CA GLN A 111 -9.58 -1.97 17.39
C GLN A 111 -8.95 -2.08 16.00
N LEU A 112 -9.47 -2.94 15.12
CA LEU A 112 -8.99 -3.09 13.75
C LEU A 112 -9.18 -1.80 12.93
N LEU A 113 -10.36 -1.20 12.98
CA LEU A 113 -10.62 0.06 12.30
C LEU A 113 -9.72 1.18 12.82
N ALA A 114 -9.52 1.28 14.15
CA ALA A 114 -8.63 2.27 14.74
C ALA A 114 -7.15 2.02 14.41
N PHE A 115 -6.74 0.75 14.33
CA PHE A 115 -5.39 0.36 13.90
C PHE A 115 -5.11 0.82 12.47
N ILE A 116 -6.07 0.63 11.56
CA ILE A 116 -5.97 1.11 10.17
C ILE A 116 -5.99 2.65 10.12
N ALA A 117 -6.85 3.30 10.91
CA ALA A 117 -6.97 4.75 10.92
C ALA A 117 -5.72 5.47 11.48
N GLU A 118 -4.99 4.84 12.38
CA GLU A 118 -3.72 5.34 12.94
C GLU A 118 -2.48 4.97 12.08
N ASP A 119 -2.70 4.51 10.85
CA ASP A 119 -1.65 4.07 9.92
C ASP A 119 -0.79 2.90 10.46
N PHE A 120 -1.47 1.87 10.98
CA PHE A 120 -0.87 0.59 11.37
C PHE A 120 0.23 0.71 12.45
N PRO A 121 -0.04 1.28 13.63
CA PRO A 121 0.99 1.49 14.65
C PRO A 121 1.42 0.18 15.31
N ARG A 122 2.73 -0.11 15.32
CA ARG A 122 3.28 -1.39 15.86
C ARG A 122 2.92 -1.65 17.32
N ARG A 123 2.82 -0.60 18.14
CA ARG A 123 2.39 -0.70 19.55
C ARG A 123 1.01 -1.33 19.75
N ARG A 124 0.12 -1.26 18.74
CA ARG A 124 -1.23 -1.82 18.79
C ARG A 124 -1.32 -3.23 18.20
N PHE A 125 -0.26 -3.69 17.53
CA PHE A 125 -0.23 -5.01 16.92
C PHE A 125 0.22 -6.06 17.94
N THR A 126 -0.69 -6.39 18.85
CA THR A 126 -0.45 -7.36 19.92
C THR A 126 -0.67 -8.80 19.42
N GLN A 127 -0.14 -9.77 20.15
CA GLN A 127 -0.33 -11.19 19.84
C GLN A 127 -1.82 -11.60 19.82
N SER A 128 -2.63 -11.07 20.73
CA SER A 128 -4.07 -11.35 20.79
C SER A 128 -4.80 -10.78 19.58
N PHE A 129 -4.48 -9.55 19.19
CA PHE A 129 -5.04 -8.90 18.00
C PHE A 129 -4.69 -9.68 16.72
N TYR A 130 -3.41 -10.05 16.58
CA TYR A 130 -2.93 -10.87 15.47
C TYR A 130 -3.67 -12.20 15.35
N ARG A 131 -3.83 -12.94 16.46
CA ARG A 131 -4.52 -14.25 16.44
C ARG A 131 -5.94 -14.17 15.90
N VAL A 132 -6.71 -13.18 16.35
CA VAL A 132 -8.10 -12.99 15.90
C VAL A 132 -8.12 -12.54 14.44
N LEU A 133 -7.22 -11.63 14.05
CA LEU A 133 -7.12 -11.13 12.68
C LEU A 133 -6.80 -12.25 11.68
N CYS A 134 -5.75 -13.04 11.91
CA CYS A 134 -5.32 -14.06 10.95
C CYS A 134 -6.31 -15.21 10.85
N GLN A 135 -6.95 -15.60 11.95
CA GLN A 135 -7.93 -16.69 12.00
C GLN A 135 -9.21 -16.35 11.23
N HIS A 136 -9.70 -15.12 11.33
CA HIS A 136 -10.99 -14.74 10.75
C HIS A 136 -10.88 -14.18 9.33
N PHE A 137 -9.79 -13.50 8.97
CA PHE A 137 -9.61 -12.97 7.62
C PHE A 137 -8.81 -13.90 6.68
N GLY A 138 -8.63 -15.17 7.07
CA GLY A 138 -8.00 -16.19 6.21
C GLY A 138 -6.52 -15.92 5.91
N MET A 139 -5.84 -15.16 6.76
CA MET A 139 -4.43 -14.80 6.58
C MET A 139 -3.49 -15.73 7.38
N ILE A 140 -3.85 -17.02 7.42
CA ILE A 140 -3.22 -18.06 8.28
C ILE A 140 -1.85 -18.52 7.73
N ALA A 141 -1.49 -18.13 6.50
CA ALA A 141 -0.24 -18.53 5.86
C ALA A 141 1.02 -18.00 6.59
N HIS A 142 0.88 -16.97 7.42
CA HIS A 142 1.97 -16.47 8.26
C HIS A 142 1.83 -17.09 9.64
N TYR A 143 2.77 -17.96 10.02
CA TYR A 143 2.71 -18.70 11.29
C TYR A 143 3.17 -17.89 12.50
N ASP A 144 3.87 -16.78 12.27
CA ASP A 144 4.44 -15.92 13.31
C ASP A 144 4.03 -14.44 13.13
N VAL A 145 3.88 -13.75 14.26
CA VAL A 145 3.46 -12.34 14.32
C VAL A 145 4.48 -11.41 13.66
N HIS A 146 5.77 -11.71 13.73
CA HIS A 146 6.80 -10.90 13.08
C HIS A 146 6.83 -11.14 11.57
N GLY A 147 6.63 -12.39 11.14
CA GLY A 147 6.46 -12.74 9.72
C GLY A 147 5.25 -12.02 9.11
N PHE A 148 4.11 -12.03 9.79
CA PHE A 148 2.92 -11.29 9.36
C PHE A 148 3.17 -9.79 9.26
N TRP A 149 3.87 -9.21 10.25
CA TRP A 149 4.22 -7.79 10.21
C TRP A 149 5.09 -7.43 9.01
N ALA A 150 6.15 -8.22 8.79
CA ALA A 150 7.10 -7.98 7.71
C ALA A 150 6.39 -8.03 6.34
N GLU A 151 5.45 -8.96 6.19
CA GLU A 151 4.63 -9.09 4.98
C GLU A 151 3.74 -7.88 4.73
N TYR A 152 2.99 -7.41 5.72
CA TYR A 152 1.86 -6.51 5.47
C TYR A 152 2.04 -5.06 5.89
N PHE A 153 3.00 -4.74 6.75
CA PHE A 153 3.05 -3.41 7.39
C PHE A 153 4.40 -2.70 7.29
N THR A 154 5.28 -3.14 6.39
CA THR A 154 6.62 -2.54 6.20
C THR A 154 6.58 -1.33 5.26
N THR A 155 5.95 -1.46 4.10
CA THR A 155 5.86 -0.40 3.07
C THR A 155 4.42 -0.02 2.77
N THR A 156 4.21 1.09 2.05
CA THR A 156 2.88 1.48 1.55
C THR A 156 2.28 0.42 0.63
N ALA A 157 3.10 -0.25 -0.18
CA ALA A 157 2.67 -1.35 -1.05
C ALA A 157 2.22 -2.57 -0.24
N ASP A 158 2.90 -2.89 0.85
CA ASP A 158 2.51 -3.98 1.76
C ASP A 158 1.19 -3.69 2.45
N LYS A 159 1.03 -2.46 2.96
CA LYS A 159 -0.23 -2.00 3.57
C LYS A 159 -1.38 -2.05 2.57
N LEU A 160 -1.13 -1.72 1.31
CA LEU A 160 -2.13 -1.84 0.24
C LEU A 160 -2.50 -3.30 0.00
N ARG A 161 -1.52 -4.21 -0.10
CA ARG A 161 -1.74 -5.66 -0.26
C ARG A 161 -2.59 -6.23 0.88
N PHE A 162 -2.32 -5.81 2.12
CA PHE A 162 -3.15 -6.15 3.28
C PHE A 162 -4.60 -5.70 3.10
N LEU A 163 -4.82 -4.43 2.72
CA LEU A 163 -6.17 -3.90 2.54
C LEU A 163 -6.91 -4.57 1.39
N GLU A 164 -6.23 -4.91 0.31
CA GLU A 164 -6.82 -5.64 -0.82
C GLU A 164 -7.23 -7.05 -0.40
N ALA A 165 -6.35 -7.78 0.31
CA ALA A 165 -6.68 -9.10 0.85
C ALA A 165 -7.84 -9.04 1.85
N LEU A 166 -7.84 -8.04 2.74
CA LEU A 166 -8.89 -7.83 3.74
C LEU A 166 -10.25 -7.55 3.09
N VAL A 167 -10.28 -6.69 2.07
CA VAL A 167 -11.51 -6.28 1.37
C VAL A 167 -12.00 -7.35 0.39
N ALA A 168 -11.12 -8.17 -0.16
CA ALA A 168 -11.46 -9.30 -1.02
C ALA A 168 -11.90 -10.53 -0.23
N HIS A 169 -11.71 -10.55 1.10
CA HIS A 169 -12.01 -11.69 1.93
C HIS A 169 -13.50 -12.12 1.81
N PRO A 170 -13.77 -13.38 1.46
CA PRO A 170 -15.13 -13.86 1.36
C PRO A 170 -15.72 -14.15 2.75
N CYS A 171 -16.69 -13.35 3.20
CA CYS A 171 -17.35 -13.52 4.50
C CYS A 171 -18.35 -14.68 4.48
N TRP A 172 -17.88 -15.93 4.53
CA TRP A 172 -18.75 -17.10 4.50
C TRP A 172 -19.16 -17.57 5.90
N GLY A 173 -20.25 -18.34 5.95
CA GLY A 173 -20.72 -19.00 7.17
C GLY A 173 -21.74 -18.21 7.99
N ASP A 174 -22.36 -18.94 8.90
CA ASP A 174 -23.36 -18.44 9.85
C ASP A 174 -22.67 -17.64 10.97
N PRO A 175 -23.10 -16.39 11.23
CA PRO A 175 -22.51 -15.53 12.27
C PRO A 175 -22.62 -16.08 13.70
N ALA A 176 -23.44 -17.11 13.96
CA ALA A 176 -23.46 -17.85 15.21
C ALA A 176 -22.22 -18.74 15.42
N PHE A 177 -21.52 -19.08 14.34
CA PHE A 177 -20.33 -19.95 14.37
C PHE A 177 -19.07 -19.25 13.82
N THR A 178 -19.22 -18.20 13.01
CA THR A 178 -18.11 -17.45 12.41
C THR A 178 -18.17 -15.96 12.73
N PHE A 179 -17.19 -15.20 12.25
CA PHE A 179 -17.11 -13.74 12.38
C PHE A 179 -17.68 -13.02 11.15
N SER A 180 -18.49 -13.71 10.36
CA SER A 180 -18.94 -13.24 9.05
C SER A 180 -19.77 -11.95 9.10
N ASP A 181 -20.50 -11.70 10.18
CA ASP A 181 -21.19 -10.43 10.43
C ASP A 181 -20.21 -9.27 10.68
N LEU A 182 -19.19 -9.50 11.50
CA LEU A 182 -18.13 -8.53 11.77
C LEU A 182 -17.28 -8.23 10.52
N GLU A 183 -16.83 -9.27 9.84
CA GLU A 183 -16.03 -9.16 8.60
C GLU A 183 -16.77 -8.32 7.56
N ARG A 184 -18.06 -8.61 7.33
CA ARG A 184 -18.92 -7.81 6.43
C ARG A 184 -19.00 -6.36 6.86
N ALA A 185 -19.20 -6.09 8.15
CA ALA A 185 -19.31 -4.74 8.67
C ALA A 185 -18.00 -3.93 8.48
N VAL A 186 -16.85 -4.55 8.77
CA VAL A 186 -15.54 -3.92 8.58
C VAL A 186 -15.26 -3.69 7.10
N ILE A 187 -15.41 -4.71 6.25
CA ILE A 187 -15.15 -4.62 4.81
C ILE A 187 -16.03 -3.54 4.16
N ARG A 188 -17.32 -3.49 4.51
CA ARG A 188 -18.23 -2.46 4.03
C ARG A 188 -17.73 -1.07 4.38
N ARG A 189 -17.33 -0.82 5.62
CA ARG A 189 -16.78 0.48 6.04
C ARG A 189 -15.53 0.87 5.28
N LEU A 190 -14.62 -0.08 5.05
CA LEU A 190 -13.38 0.18 4.32
C LEU A 190 -13.63 0.48 2.84
N ARG A 191 -14.62 -0.21 2.23
CA ARG A 191 -15.08 0.07 0.86
C ARG A 191 -15.75 1.43 0.76
N ASP A 192 -16.70 1.73 1.64
CA ASP A 192 -17.43 2.99 1.67
C ASP A 192 -16.48 4.18 1.90
N ALA A 193 -15.40 3.98 2.67
CA ALA A 193 -14.34 4.97 2.87
C ALA A 193 -13.37 5.13 1.69
N GLY A 194 -13.46 4.28 0.66
CA GLY A 194 -12.56 4.29 -0.49
C GLY A 194 -11.09 4.06 -0.12
N LEU A 195 -10.80 3.31 0.96
CA LEU A 195 -9.46 3.27 1.53
C LEU A 195 -8.42 2.64 0.59
N VAL A 196 -8.79 1.59 -0.14
CA VAL A 196 -7.93 0.94 -1.14
C VAL A 196 -7.51 1.95 -2.22
N ALA A 197 -8.45 2.73 -2.75
CA ALA A 197 -8.16 3.74 -3.77
C ALA A 197 -7.20 4.82 -3.24
N ARG A 198 -7.36 5.22 -1.97
CA ARG A 198 -6.48 6.20 -1.32
C ARG A 198 -5.05 5.67 -1.17
N PHE A 199 -4.88 4.42 -0.76
CA PHE A 199 -3.57 3.79 -0.65
C PHE A 199 -2.91 3.58 -2.02
N ARG A 200 -3.67 3.20 -3.05
CA ARG A 200 -3.19 3.17 -4.44
C ARG A 200 -2.68 4.53 -4.90
N ALA A 201 -3.44 5.59 -4.65
CA ALA A 201 -3.03 6.95 -4.99
C ALA A 201 -1.80 7.42 -4.19
N ALA A 202 -1.66 7.00 -2.93
CA ALA A 202 -0.47 7.28 -2.13
C ALA A 202 0.77 6.57 -2.69
N LEU A 203 0.65 5.28 -3.01
CA LEU A 203 1.72 4.50 -3.60
C LEU A 203 2.18 5.08 -4.93
N LEU A 204 1.25 5.47 -5.81
CA LEU A 204 1.58 6.11 -7.09
C LEU A 204 2.41 7.38 -6.89
N ARG A 205 2.01 8.25 -5.95
CA ARG A 205 2.78 9.48 -5.64
C ARG A 205 4.18 9.17 -5.11
N GLU A 206 4.32 8.15 -4.28
CA GLU A 206 5.62 7.70 -3.75
C GLU A 206 6.52 7.18 -4.86
N THR A 207 5.98 6.35 -5.76
CA THR A 207 6.69 5.83 -6.93
C THR A 207 7.16 6.95 -7.85
N GLU A 208 6.26 7.86 -8.24
CA GLU A 208 6.62 9.00 -9.11
C GLU A 208 7.67 9.91 -8.47
N ALA A 209 7.63 10.10 -7.15
CA ALA A 209 8.62 10.90 -6.44
C ALA A 209 10.00 10.22 -6.45
N ALA A 210 10.03 8.89 -6.24
CA ALA A 210 11.25 8.09 -6.30
C ALA A 210 11.86 8.08 -7.71
N GLU A 211 11.03 7.93 -8.74
CA GLU A 211 11.44 7.98 -10.15
C GLU A 211 12.03 9.34 -10.52
N ARG A 212 11.38 10.45 -10.12
CA ARG A 212 11.89 11.81 -10.31
C ARG A 212 13.23 12.02 -9.62
N ALA A 213 13.38 11.54 -8.39
CA ALA A 213 14.65 11.63 -7.66
C ALA A 213 15.77 10.83 -8.35
N LEU A 214 15.46 9.64 -8.86
CA LEU A 214 16.39 8.83 -9.63
C LEU A 214 16.79 9.52 -10.94
N LEU A 215 15.84 10.07 -11.67
CA LEU A 215 16.09 10.82 -12.91
C LEU A 215 17.05 11.99 -12.65
N ASN A 216 16.77 12.81 -11.64
CA ASN A 216 17.62 13.94 -11.27
C ASN A 216 19.06 13.49 -10.92
N ARG A 217 19.21 12.37 -10.20
CA ARG A 217 20.52 11.78 -9.88
C ARG A 217 21.26 11.33 -11.14
N LEU A 218 20.57 10.70 -12.08
CA LEU A 218 21.15 10.24 -13.34
C LEU A 218 21.55 11.40 -14.24
N GLN A 219 20.71 12.44 -14.33
CA GLN A 219 21.02 13.66 -15.08
C GLN A 219 22.27 14.33 -14.51
N ALA A 220 22.37 14.49 -13.20
CA ALA A 220 23.55 15.07 -12.55
C ALA A 220 24.84 14.27 -12.80
N ARG A 221 24.74 12.94 -12.98
CA ARG A 221 25.90 12.06 -13.19
C ARG A 221 26.36 11.98 -14.64
N TYR A 222 25.43 12.04 -15.59
CA TYR A 222 25.70 11.64 -16.97
C TYR A 222 25.40 12.71 -18.01
N GLN A 223 24.69 13.80 -17.67
CA GLN A 223 24.58 14.90 -18.61
C GLN A 223 25.94 15.62 -18.67
N PRO A 224 26.60 15.67 -19.84
CA PRO A 224 27.79 16.49 -19.98
C PRO A 224 27.38 17.91 -19.61
N GLN A 225 28.18 18.55 -18.74
CA GLN A 225 28.16 20.01 -18.59
C GLN A 225 28.25 20.54 -20.01
N THR A 226 27.15 21.05 -20.58
CA THR A 226 27.22 21.66 -21.90
C THR A 226 28.15 22.84 -21.71
N PRO A 227 29.41 22.79 -22.19
CA PRO A 227 30.25 23.97 -22.09
C PRO A 227 29.47 25.08 -22.79
N PRO A 228 29.46 26.31 -22.27
CA PRO A 228 28.77 27.40 -22.94
C PRO A 228 29.24 27.35 -24.39
N VAL A 229 28.31 27.06 -25.30
CA VAL A 229 28.60 27.08 -26.72
C VAL A 229 29.12 28.48 -26.94
N ARG A 230 30.43 28.61 -27.20
CA ARG A 230 31.01 29.86 -27.67
C ARG A 230 30.29 30.08 -28.98
N VAL A 231 29.24 30.88 -28.95
CA VAL A 231 28.64 31.43 -30.16
C VAL A 231 29.83 32.11 -30.84
N PRO A 232 30.33 31.59 -31.98
CA PRO A 232 31.33 32.30 -32.73
C PRO A 232 30.69 33.65 -33.01
N SER A 233 31.34 34.74 -32.58
CA SER A 233 30.95 36.07 -32.99
C SER A 233 30.73 36.02 -34.49
N LEU A 234 29.48 36.17 -34.93
CA LEU A 234 29.19 36.29 -36.35
C LEU A 234 30.16 37.35 -36.87
N PRO A 235 31.01 37.05 -37.87
CA PRO A 235 31.82 38.08 -38.47
C PRO A 235 30.88 39.21 -38.84
N ALA A 236 31.22 40.43 -38.40
CA ALA A 236 30.49 41.63 -38.76
C ALA A 236 30.20 41.54 -40.25
N VAL A 237 28.92 41.60 -40.62
CA VAL A 237 28.47 41.50 -42.01
C VAL A 237 29.36 42.44 -42.79
N ALA A 238 30.24 41.87 -43.61
CA ALA A 238 31.06 42.67 -44.50
C ALA A 238 30.08 43.47 -45.34
N ASP A 239 30.18 44.78 -45.25
CA ASP A 239 29.38 45.75 -45.96
C ASP A 239 29.73 45.69 -47.45
N TRP A 240 29.30 44.60 -48.10
CA TRP A 240 29.50 44.33 -49.52
C TRP A 240 28.81 45.39 -50.41
N ALA A 241 27.95 46.23 -49.82
CA ALA A 241 27.28 47.34 -50.49
C ALA A 241 28.23 48.52 -50.77
N SER A 242 29.39 48.59 -50.11
CA SER A 242 30.35 49.69 -50.30
C SER A 242 31.35 49.47 -51.46
N ASP A 243 31.38 48.27 -52.06
CA ASP A 243 32.35 47.89 -53.12
C ASP A 243 31.74 47.77 -54.53
N GLN A 244 30.53 48.29 -54.77
CA GLN A 244 30.00 48.40 -56.14
C GLN A 244 30.58 49.66 -56.81
N PRO A 245 31.51 49.56 -57.77
CA PRO A 245 31.92 50.72 -58.56
C PRO A 245 30.72 51.19 -59.39
N SER A 246 30.34 52.45 -59.16
CA SER A 246 29.34 53.18 -59.93
C SER A 246 29.61 53.03 -61.43
N LEU A 247 28.83 52.18 -62.12
CA LEU A 247 28.84 52.11 -63.56
C LEU A 247 28.05 53.31 -64.10
N LEU A 248 28.79 54.17 -64.81
CA LEU A 248 28.34 55.32 -65.60
C LEU A 248 27.33 54.93 -66.68
#